data_AF-A0A1S1LHA4-F1
#
_entry.id   AF-A0A1S1LHA4-F1
#
_cell.length_a   1.000
_cell.length_b   1.000
_cell.length_c   1.000
_cell.angle_alpha   90.00
_cell.angle_beta   90.00
_cell.angle_gamma   90.00
#
_symmetry.space_group_name_H-M   'P 1'
#
loop_
_entity.id
_entity.type
_entity.pdbx_description
1 polymer ?
#
loop_
_entity_poly.entity_id
_entity_poly.type
_entity_poly.pdbx_seq_one_letter_code
_entity_poly.pdbx_strand_id
1 'polypeptide(L)'
;MTEARRTFQFWDEFKQLDEFRVTDEHLALLKRGNVSWLCLNEGAGVMGLDIKRPFGNSDIWESIAEIVDGPFLNAMGDGAREDFIEANGERWERLYAEVGLALQISLGAGQFSAGLYRRDLPGPWIKADDPR
;
A
#
# COMPACT_ATOMS: atom_id res chain seq x y z
N MET A 1 -16.03 -20.23 -9.01
CA MET A 1 -15.94 -18.76 -8.82
C MET A 1 -14.75 -18.51 -7.93
N THR A 2 -13.68 -17.92 -8.47
CA THR A 2 -12.51 -17.54 -7.67
C THR A 2 -12.95 -16.42 -6.75
N GLU A 3 -12.88 -16.62 -5.44
CA GLU A 3 -13.14 -15.57 -4.45
C GLU A 3 -12.30 -14.35 -4.84
N ALA A 4 -12.92 -13.17 -4.95
CA ALA A 4 -12.16 -11.94 -5.13
C ALA A 4 -11.20 -11.84 -3.94
N ARG A 5 -9.88 -11.77 -4.20
CA ARG A 5 -8.87 -11.62 -3.15
C ARG A 5 -9.27 -10.45 -2.25
N ARG A 6 -9.25 -10.64 -0.92
CA ARG A 6 -9.72 -9.66 0.08
C ARG A 6 -9.13 -8.26 -0.12
N THR A 7 -7.88 -8.17 -0.62
CA THR A 7 -7.26 -6.90 -1.04
C THR A 7 -8.15 -6.06 -1.97
N PHE A 8 -8.83 -6.66 -2.94
CA PHE A 8 -9.69 -5.93 -3.86
C PHE A 8 -10.95 -5.38 -3.17
N GLN A 9 -11.48 -6.12 -2.19
CA GLN A 9 -12.61 -5.68 -1.38
C GLN A 9 -12.21 -4.47 -0.51
N PHE A 10 -11.08 -4.56 0.19
CA PHE A 10 -10.53 -3.43 0.94
C PHE A 10 -10.30 -2.20 0.04
N TRP A 11 -9.77 -2.40 -1.17
CA TRP A 11 -9.58 -1.31 -2.12
C TRP A 11 -10.90 -0.62 -2.52
N ASP A 12 -11.95 -1.38 -2.78
CA ASP A 12 -13.27 -0.83 -3.11
C ASP A 12 -13.85 -0.04 -1.94
N GLU A 13 -13.69 -0.52 -0.70
CA GLU A 13 -14.08 0.19 0.52
C GLU A 13 -13.31 1.51 0.68
N PHE A 14 -11.98 1.48 0.53
CA PHE A 14 -11.13 2.66 0.75
C PHE A 14 -11.38 3.79 -0.26
N LYS A 15 -11.76 3.46 -1.50
CA LYS A 15 -12.13 4.47 -2.50
C LYS A 15 -13.37 5.28 -2.10
N GLN A 16 -14.20 4.79 -1.20
CA GLN A 16 -15.40 5.48 -0.72
C GLN A 16 -15.14 6.35 0.52
N LEU A 17 -13.94 6.35 1.08
CA LEU A 17 -13.60 7.15 2.25
C LEU A 17 -13.50 8.64 1.90
N ASP A 18 -14.00 9.48 2.80
CA ASP A 18 -13.81 10.94 2.83
C ASP A 18 -12.71 11.36 3.82
N GLU A 19 -12.30 10.48 4.73
CA GLU A 19 -11.18 10.64 5.66
C GLU A 19 -10.24 9.42 5.62
N PHE A 20 -8.94 9.65 5.58
CA PHE A 20 -7.93 8.59 5.61
C PHE A 20 -6.64 9.05 6.30
N ARG A 21 -6.04 8.17 7.11
CA ARG A 21 -4.76 8.44 7.77
C ARG A 21 -3.62 7.77 7.01
N VAL A 22 -2.72 8.58 6.47
CA VAL A 22 -1.44 8.09 5.97
C VAL A 22 -0.51 7.85 7.16
N THR A 23 -0.03 6.62 7.32
CA THR A 23 0.90 6.20 8.39
C THR A 23 2.33 6.11 7.87
N ASP A 24 3.29 5.96 8.79
CA ASP A 24 4.68 5.73 8.43
C ASP A 24 4.89 4.36 7.75
N GLU A 25 4.07 3.35 8.06
CA GLU A 25 4.08 2.05 7.38
C GLU A 25 3.72 2.21 5.90
N HIS A 26 2.69 3.00 5.57
CA HIS A 26 2.35 3.32 4.19
C HIS A 26 3.54 3.97 3.47
N LEU A 27 4.16 4.96 4.10
CA LEU A 27 5.30 5.67 3.50
C LEU A 27 6.53 4.77 3.36
N ALA A 28 6.78 3.86 4.30
CA ALA A 28 7.87 2.89 4.21
C ALA A 28 7.70 1.97 3.00
N LEU A 29 6.48 1.48 2.76
CA LEU A 29 6.14 0.67 1.59
C LEU A 29 6.28 1.48 0.28
N LEU A 30 5.76 2.71 0.24
CA LEU A 30 5.89 3.58 -0.94
C LEU A 30 7.35 3.90 -1.28
N LYS A 31 8.21 4.11 -0.28
CA LYS A 31 9.66 4.32 -0.48
C LYS A 31 10.38 3.10 -1.05
N ARG A 32 9.82 1.90 -0.89
CA ARG A 32 10.31 0.64 -1.46
C ARG A 32 9.60 0.25 -2.75
N GLY A 33 8.68 1.09 -3.24
CA GLY A 33 7.92 0.85 -4.45
C GLY A 33 8.82 0.65 -5.66
N ASN A 34 8.71 -0.52 -6.30
CA ASN A 34 9.38 -0.83 -7.54
C ASN A 34 8.52 -0.34 -8.72
N VAL A 35 8.92 0.76 -9.35
CA VAL A 35 8.18 1.36 -10.45
C VAL A 35 8.62 0.73 -11.77
N SER A 36 7.64 0.34 -12.58
CA SER A 36 7.85 -0.22 -13.91
C SER A 36 6.99 0.51 -14.95
N TRP A 37 7.38 0.38 -16.21
CA TRP A 37 6.56 0.83 -17.33
C TRP A 37 5.54 -0.26 -17.65
N LEU A 38 4.28 -0.04 -17.27
CA LEU A 38 3.20 -0.98 -17.46
C LEU A 38 2.59 -0.79 -18.84
N CYS A 39 2.76 -1.79 -19.70
CA CYS A 39 2.10 -1.87 -21.00
C CYS A 39 0.91 -2.82 -20.92
N LEU A 40 -0.27 -2.36 -21.36
CA LEU A 40 -1.41 -3.26 -21.58
C LEU A 40 -1.24 -4.04 -22.91
N ASN A 41 -0.66 -3.40 -23.94
CA ASN A 41 -0.49 -3.91 -25.31
C ASN A 41 0.85 -3.42 -25.93
N GLU A 42 1.13 -3.67 -27.22
CA GLU A 42 2.26 -3.12 -28.02
C GLU A 42 2.20 -1.58 -28.26
N GLY A 43 1.66 -0.81 -27.30
CA GLY A 43 1.40 0.62 -27.44
C GLY A 43 1.92 1.46 -26.26
N ALA A 44 1.31 2.63 -26.07
CA ALA A 44 1.59 3.55 -24.97
C ALA A 44 1.29 2.89 -23.61
N GLY A 45 2.30 2.86 -22.73
CA GLY A 45 2.16 2.39 -21.36
C GLY A 45 2.01 3.54 -20.37
N VAL A 46 1.94 3.20 -19.09
CA VAL A 46 1.91 4.15 -17.98
C VAL A 46 2.90 3.72 -16.91
N MET A 47 3.45 4.68 -16.16
CA MET A 47 4.24 4.36 -14.99
C MET A 47 3.32 3.84 -13.87
N GLY A 48 3.71 2.74 -13.24
CA GLY A 48 3.00 2.18 -12.09
C GLY A 48 3.88 1.25 -11.27
N LEU A 49 3.39 0.81 -10.12
CA LEU A 49 4.08 -0.22 -9.35
C LEU A 49 4.09 -1.54 -10.13
N ASP A 50 5.24 -2.22 -10.13
CA ASP A 50 5.40 -3.53 -10.75
C ASP A 50 4.40 -4.53 -10.15
N ILE A 51 3.53 -5.08 -11.00
CA ILE A 51 2.46 -5.98 -10.57
C ILE A 51 2.97 -7.33 -10.04
N LYS A 52 4.18 -7.73 -10.45
CA LYS A 52 4.81 -8.98 -10.00
C LYS A 52 5.68 -8.77 -8.78
N ARG A 53 6.33 -7.61 -8.66
CA ARG A 53 7.30 -7.30 -7.61
C ARG A 53 7.14 -5.88 -7.09
N PRO A 54 5.99 -5.51 -6.52
CA PRO A 54 5.67 -4.11 -6.18
C PRO A 54 6.63 -3.51 -5.14
N PHE A 55 7.27 -4.36 -4.33
CA PHE A 55 8.25 -3.97 -3.32
C PHE A 55 9.62 -4.65 -3.51
N GLY A 56 9.92 -5.11 -4.73
CA GLY A 56 11.22 -5.67 -5.12
C GLY A 56 11.34 -7.20 -5.10
N ASN A 57 10.45 -7.92 -4.39
CA ASN A 57 10.34 -9.38 -4.42
C ASN A 57 8.94 -9.81 -4.91
N SER A 58 8.82 -11.03 -5.45
CA SER A 58 7.54 -11.62 -5.87
C SER A 58 6.70 -12.16 -4.72
N ASP A 59 7.30 -12.42 -3.56
CA ASP A 59 6.53 -12.63 -2.34
C ASP A 59 6.15 -11.28 -1.73
N ILE A 60 4.92 -10.84 -2.02
CA ILE A 60 4.40 -9.54 -1.61
C ILE A 60 4.24 -9.48 -0.09
N TRP A 61 3.77 -10.56 0.54
CA TRP A 61 3.45 -10.59 1.97
C TRP A 61 4.72 -10.62 2.81
N GLU A 62 5.71 -11.42 2.40
CA GLU A 62 7.04 -11.38 3.00
C GLU A 62 7.65 -9.98 2.88
N SER A 63 7.58 -9.37 1.69
CA SER A 63 8.13 -8.01 1.49
C SER A 63 7.48 -6.98 2.41
N ILE A 64 6.15 -7.02 2.54
CA ILE A 64 5.42 -6.09 3.41
C ILE A 64 5.84 -6.30 4.87
N ALA A 65 5.86 -7.55 5.34
CA ALA A 65 6.24 -7.89 6.70
C ALA A 65 7.68 -7.47 7.01
N GLU A 66 8.63 -7.70 6.09
CA GLU A 66 10.02 -7.26 6.24
C GLU A 66 10.17 -5.74 6.30
N ILE A 67 9.40 -5.00 5.50
CA ILE A 67 9.49 -3.53 5.46
C ILE A 67 8.93 -2.92 6.75
N VAL A 68 7.85 -3.48 7.27
CA VAL A 68 7.10 -2.91 8.40
C VAL A 68 7.63 -3.42 9.74
N ASP A 69 7.82 -4.74 9.86
CA ASP A 69 8.18 -5.43 11.10
C ASP A 69 9.58 -6.05 11.04
N GLY A 70 10.40 -5.72 10.04
CA GLY A 70 11.72 -6.33 9.81
C GLY A 70 12.62 -6.48 11.04
N PRO A 71 12.80 -5.43 11.89
CA PRO A 71 13.58 -5.57 13.12
C PRO A 71 13.06 -6.65 14.07
N PHE A 72 11.74 -6.82 14.15
CA PHE A 72 11.09 -7.84 14.96
C PHE A 72 11.21 -9.23 14.33
N LEU A 73 11.00 -9.35 13.01
CA LEU A 73 11.18 -10.62 12.28
C LEU A 73 12.61 -11.14 12.32
N ASN A 74 13.61 -10.25 12.25
CA ASN A 74 15.03 -10.61 12.31
C ASN A 74 15.45 -11.20 13.66
N ALA A 75 14.66 -10.99 14.72
CA ALA A 75 14.90 -11.58 16.03
C ALA A 75 14.27 -12.98 16.19
N MET A 76 13.47 -13.43 15.20
CA MET A 76 12.83 -14.74 15.19
C MET A 76 13.69 -15.79 14.47
N GLY A 77 13.43 -17.06 14.79
CA GLY A 77 13.89 -18.17 13.94
C GLY A 77 12.98 -18.35 12.72
N ASP A 78 13.50 -18.95 11.65
CA ASP A 78 12.82 -19.04 10.34
C ASP A 78 11.39 -19.58 10.41
N GLY A 79 11.14 -20.67 11.17
CA GLY A 79 9.79 -21.22 11.30
C GLY A 79 8.81 -20.29 12.02
N ALA A 80 9.26 -19.59 13.07
CA ALA A 80 8.42 -18.62 13.78
C ALA A 80 8.13 -17.37 12.92
N ARG A 81 9.05 -17.01 12.03
CA ARG A 81 8.87 -15.93 11.06
C ARG A 81 7.77 -16.28 10.05
N GLU A 82 7.81 -17.48 9.47
CA GLU A 82 6.77 -17.94 8.53
C GLU A 82 5.39 -17.97 9.19
N ASP A 83 5.29 -18.57 10.38
CA ASP A 83 4.04 -18.61 11.16
C ASP A 83 3.50 -17.20 11.45
N PHE A 84 4.38 -16.25 11.79
CA PHE A 84 3.99 -14.86 12.04
C PHE A 84 3.44 -14.18 10.77
N ILE A 85 4.09 -14.36 9.62
CA ILE A 85 3.65 -13.77 8.36
C ILE A 85 2.28 -14.31 7.98
N GLU A 86 2.07 -15.63 8.08
CA GLU A 86 0.80 -16.28 7.77
C GLU A 86 -0.31 -15.81 8.72
N ALA A 87 -0.03 -15.77 10.03
CA ALA A 87 -0.99 -15.31 11.04
C ALA A 87 -1.45 -13.85 10.84
N ASN A 88 -0.64 -13.03 10.16
CA ASN A 88 -0.94 -11.63 9.87
C ASN A 88 -1.42 -11.38 8.44
N GLY A 89 -1.75 -12.42 7.66
CA GLY A 89 -2.11 -12.30 6.24
C GLY A 89 -3.17 -11.23 5.94
N GLU A 90 -4.24 -11.16 6.73
CA GLU A 90 -5.28 -10.14 6.54
C GLU A 90 -4.78 -8.71 6.78
N ARG A 91 -3.90 -8.50 7.76
CA ARG A 91 -3.24 -7.20 8.00
C ARG A 91 -2.43 -6.80 6.77
N TRP A 92 -1.69 -7.74 6.17
CA TRP A 92 -0.88 -7.47 4.96
C TRP A 92 -1.74 -7.16 3.74
N GLU A 93 -2.82 -7.90 3.53
CA GLU A 93 -3.77 -7.65 2.45
C GLU A 93 -4.43 -6.27 2.57
N ARG A 94 -4.80 -5.89 3.80
CA ARG A 94 -5.38 -4.57 4.10
C ARG A 94 -4.36 -3.47 3.87
N LEU A 95 -3.17 -3.58 4.46
CA LEU A 95 -2.11 -2.59 4.32
C LEU A 95 -1.70 -2.40 2.85
N TYR A 96 -1.68 -3.48 2.07
CA TYR A 96 -1.40 -3.40 0.64
C TYR A 96 -2.47 -2.60 -0.13
N ALA A 97 -3.75 -2.77 0.20
CA ALA A 97 -4.82 -1.95 -0.36
C ALA A 97 -4.74 -0.49 0.11
N GLU A 98 -4.42 -0.25 1.38
CA GLU A 98 -4.22 1.08 1.97
C GLU A 98 -3.07 1.85 1.28
N VAL A 99 -1.99 1.18 0.89
CA VAL A 99 -0.86 1.77 0.14
C VAL A 99 -1.31 2.37 -1.20
N GLY A 100 -2.26 1.74 -1.89
CA GLY A 100 -2.83 2.32 -3.11
C GLY A 100 -3.47 3.69 -2.86
N LEU A 101 -4.19 3.83 -1.75
CA LEU A 101 -4.85 5.09 -1.39
C LEU A 101 -3.82 6.11 -0.89
N ALA A 102 -2.85 5.67 -0.10
CA ALA A 102 -1.73 6.51 0.34
C ALA A 102 -0.91 7.04 -0.84
N LEU A 103 -0.70 6.25 -1.91
CA LEU A 103 -0.07 6.71 -3.14
C LEU A 103 -0.91 7.78 -3.83
N GLN A 104 -2.21 7.55 -3.99
CA GLN A 104 -3.12 8.54 -4.57
C GLN A 104 -3.12 9.86 -3.79
N ILE A 105 -3.17 9.78 -2.45
CA ILE A 105 -3.06 10.95 -1.57
C ILE A 105 -1.73 11.66 -1.76
N SER A 106 -0.61 10.93 -1.73
CA SER A 106 0.73 11.52 -1.81
C SER A 106 0.97 12.23 -3.13
N LEU A 107 0.50 11.63 -4.24
CA LEU A 107 0.58 12.25 -5.57
C LEU A 107 -0.36 13.45 -5.69
N GLY A 108 -1.59 13.35 -5.17
CA GLY A 108 -2.58 14.43 -5.24
C GLY A 108 -2.23 15.64 -4.37
N ALA A 109 -1.69 15.40 -3.17
CA ALA A 109 -1.24 16.44 -2.26
C ALA A 109 0.18 16.96 -2.58
N GLY A 110 0.91 16.30 -3.48
CA GLY A 110 2.29 16.63 -3.84
C GLY A 110 3.31 16.40 -2.73
N GLN A 111 2.97 15.63 -1.70
CA GLN A 111 3.83 15.37 -0.54
C GLN A 111 3.69 13.94 -0.03
N PHE A 112 4.82 13.32 0.28
CA PHE A 112 4.88 12.02 0.96
C PHE A 112 5.00 12.24 2.47
N SER A 113 3.88 12.59 3.12
CA SER A 113 3.87 12.88 4.55
C SER A 113 2.73 12.18 5.28
N ALA A 114 3.03 11.65 6.47
CA ALA A 114 2.05 11.03 7.34
C ALA A 114 1.10 12.11 7.90
N GLY A 115 -0.10 11.67 8.27
CA GLY A 115 -1.12 12.55 8.81
C GLY A 115 -2.53 12.16 8.38
N LEU A 116 -3.49 12.93 8.88
CA LEU A 116 -4.89 12.80 8.50
C LEU A 116 -5.17 13.59 7.22
N TYR A 117 -5.84 12.97 6.26
CA TYR A 117 -6.28 13.59 5.03
C TYR A 117 -7.80 13.48 4.90
N ARG A 118 -8.41 14.52 4.31
CA ARG A 118 -9.85 14.61 4.08
C ARG A 118 -10.16 15.04 2.65
N ARG A 119 -11.34 14.71 2.15
CA ARG A 119 -11.89 15.23 0.89
C ARG A 119 -13.40 15.30 0.95
N ASP A 120 -13.96 16.28 0.27
CA ASP A 120 -15.39 16.26 -0.07
C ASP A 120 -15.56 15.41 -1.33
N LEU A 121 -16.43 14.39 -1.31
CA LEU A 121 -16.59 13.50 -2.46
C LEU A 121 -17.51 14.11 -3.54
N PRO A 122 -17.10 14.17 -4.83
CA PRO A 122 -15.76 13.91 -5.36
C PRO A 122 -14.84 15.14 -5.25
N GLY A 123 -13.60 14.93 -4.79
CA GLY A 123 -12.68 16.04 -4.56
C GLY A 123 -11.26 15.57 -4.23
N PRO A 124 -10.27 16.48 -4.27
CA PRO A 124 -8.89 16.17 -3.95
C PRO A 124 -8.73 15.90 -2.45
N TRP A 125 -7.77 15.03 -2.11
CA TRP A 125 -7.34 14.84 -0.74
C TRP A 125 -6.52 16.04 -0.25
N ILE A 126 -6.88 16.56 0.93
CA ILE A 126 -6.24 17.70 1.58
C ILE A 126 -5.83 17.26 2.98
N LYS A 127 -4.62 17.64 3.41
CA LYS A 127 -4.16 17.32 4.77
C LYS A 127 -4.99 18.11 5.78
N ALA A 128 -5.58 17.43 6.77
CA ALA A 128 -6.59 18.01 7.65
C ALA A 128 -6.06 19.19 8.50
N ASP A 129 -4.75 19.22 8.78
CA ASP A 129 -4.09 20.29 9.54
C ASP A 129 -3.52 21.41 8.64
N ASP A 130 -3.79 21.39 7.33
CA ASP A 130 -3.30 22.39 6.38
C ASP A 130 -4.27 23.59 6.32
N PRO A 131 -3.87 24.77 6.84
CA PRO A 131 -4.69 25.98 6.76
C PRO A 131 -4.59 26.53 5.34
N ARG A 132 -5.52 26.08 4.48
CA ARG A 132 -5.71 26.65 3.13
C ARG A 132 -5.89 28.16 3.14
#